data_AF-A0A536G350-F1
#
_entry.id   AF-A0A536G350-F1
#
_cell.length_a   1.000
_cell.length_b   1.000
_cell.length_c   1.000
_cell.angle_alpha   90.00
_cell.angle_beta   90.00
_cell.angle_gamma   90.00
#
_symmetry.space_group_name_H-M   'P 1'
#
loop_
_entity.id
_entity.type
_entity.pdbx_description
1 polymer ?
#
loop_
_entity_poly.entity_id
_entity_poly.type
_entity_poly.pdbx_seq_one_letter_code
_entity_poly.pdbx_strand_id
1 'polypeptide(L)'
;MKVATSQHKVLGPGEGLRLQSGPGRDLIFKVTGEDTGGAFDYFIVEVAPHGGPPLHVHHKQEETIHVMKGLYKIRIGEEIFRCEEGGFAYLPSQVPHAFLNLTDEPGEIVVVYTPGGGHKFYQELGPISRGANPDRQVIAALFEKYGMTLLGPPLSRD
;
A
#
# COMPACT_ATOMS: atom_id res chain seq x y z
N MET A 1 28.33 10.02 -5.23
CA MET A 1 27.11 10.08 -4.39
C MET A 1 26.45 11.43 -4.60
N LYS A 2 25.26 11.49 -5.21
CA LYS A 2 24.46 12.71 -5.17
C LYS A 2 23.86 12.78 -3.77
N VAL A 3 24.26 13.77 -2.99
CA VAL A 3 23.60 14.10 -1.73
C VAL A 3 22.19 14.54 -2.13
N ALA A 4 21.18 13.70 -1.88
CA ALA A 4 19.81 14.13 -1.94
C ALA A 4 19.66 15.19 -0.84
N THR A 5 19.53 16.45 -1.25
CA THR A 5 19.21 17.54 -0.32
C THR A 5 17.81 17.28 0.20
N SER A 6 17.69 16.74 1.41
CA SER A 6 16.41 16.56 2.09
C SER A 6 15.78 17.94 2.29
N GLN A 7 14.87 18.32 1.39
CA GLN A 7 13.99 19.46 1.59
C GLN A 7 12.87 19.03 2.52
N HIS A 8 12.61 19.82 3.56
CA HIS A 8 11.41 19.63 4.38
C HIS A 8 10.17 19.82 3.50
N LYS A 9 9.10 19.09 3.81
CA LYS A 9 7.78 19.26 3.15
C LYS A 9 6.73 19.62 4.19
N VAL A 10 5.89 20.59 3.84
CA VAL A 10 4.64 20.89 4.54
C VAL A 10 3.57 20.85 3.46
N LEU A 11 2.61 19.94 3.60
CA LEU A 11 1.61 19.63 2.58
C LEU A 11 0.21 19.76 3.16
N GLY A 12 -0.70 20.35 2.41
CA GLY A 12 -2.12 20.32 2.68
C GLY A 12 -2.73 18.91 2.53
N PRO A 13 -4.00 18.74 2.91
CA PRO A 13 -4.66 17.43 2.93
C PRO A 13 -4.61 16.68 1.60
N GLY A 14 -4.86 17.37 0.48
CA GLY A 14 -4.88 16.77 -0.87
C GLY A 14 -3.57 16.80 -1.64
N GLU A 15 -2.51 17.40 -1.08
CA GLU A 15 -1.22 17.60 -1.74
C GLU A 15 -0.32 16.38 -1.58
N GLY A 16 0.52 16.11 -2.60
CA GLY A 16 1.40 14.94 -2.65
C GLY A 16 1.40 14.30 -4.03
N LEU A 17 2.24 13.28 -4.21
CA LEU A 17 2.26 12.48 -5.44
C LEU A 17 1.05 11.53 -5.44
N ARG A 18 0.13 11.74 -6.38
CA ARG A 18 -1.07 10.92 -6.54
C ARG A 18 -0.81 9.75 -7.47
N LEU A 19 -1.10 8.54 -7.00
CA LEU A 19 -1.00 7.29 -7.74
C LEU A 19 -2.25 6.43 -7.50
N GLN A 20 -2.36 5.29 -8.17
CA GLN A 20 -3.46 4.36 -8.01
C GLN A 20 -2.92 2.92 -7.91
N SER A 21 -3.43 2.10 -6.98
CA SER A 21 -3.07 0.67 -6.86
C SER A 21 -4.13 -0.29 -7.44
N GLY A 22 -5.20 0.28 -7.99
CA GLY A 22 -6.28 -0.43 -8.68
C GLY A 22 -7.61 0.30 -8.56
N PRO A 23 -8.69 -0.25 -9.11
CA PRO A 23 -10.01 0.39 -9.05
C PRO A 23 -10.40 0.76 -7.61
N GLY A 24 -10.69 2.05 -7.37
CA GLY A 24 -11.10 2.56 -6.06
C GLY A 24 -10.02 2.48 -4.97
N ARG A 25 -8.74 2.46 -5.34
CA ARG A 25 -7.61 2.57 -4.40
C ARG A 25 -6.64 3.66 -4.82
N ASP A 26 -6.92 4.86 -4.36
CA ASP A 26 -6.13 6.05 -4.63
C ASP A 26 -5.09 6.26 -3.54
N LEU A 27 -3.86 6.57 -3.95
CA LEU A 27 -2.73 6.77 -3.05
C LEU A 27 -2.25 8.22 -3.15
N ILE A 28 -1.98 8.85 -2.00
CA ILE A 28 -1.35 10.17 -1.92
C ILE A 28 -0.06 10.04 -1.13
N PHE A 29 1.07 9.96 -1.83
CA PHE A 29 2.40 9.99 -1.22
C PHE A 29 2.73 11.39 -0.74
N LYS A 30 2.88 11.55 0.58
CA LYS A 30 3.31 12.79 1.22
C LYS A 30 4.82 12.94 1.17
N VAL A 31 5.54 11.85 1.42
CA VAL A 31 6.96 11.73 1.14
C VAL A 31 7.26 10.38 0.51
N THR A 32 8.20 10.35 -0.41
CA THR A 32 8.69 9.13 -1.05
C THR A 32 10.10 8.79 -0.57
N GLY A 33 10.57 7.59 -0.91
CA GLY A 33 11.97 7.22 -0.76
C GLY A 33 12.95 8.19 -1.45
N GLU A 34 12.54 8.92 -2.49
CA GLU A 34 13.41 9.94 -3.10
C GLU A 34 13.56 11.18 -2.20
N ASP A 35 12.49 11.56 -1.51
CA ASP A 35 12.50 12.67 -0.55
C ASP A 35 13.30 12.34 0.72
N THR A 36 13.22 11.08 1.17
CA THR A 36 13.77 10.62 2.45
C THR A 36 15.15 9.97 2.32
N GLY A 37 15.77 10.02 1.13
CA GLY A 37 17.06 9.35 0.89
C GLY A 37 16.97 7.82 1.03
N GLY A 38 15.80 7.25 0.80
CA GLY A 38 15.50 5.81 0.88
C GLY A 38 15.01 5.34 2.24
N ALA A 39 14.90 6.23 3.24
CA ALA A 39 14.54 5.82 4.59
C ALA A 39 13.11 5.27 4.68
N PHE A 40 12.12 5.99 4.13
CA PHE A 40 10.73 5.55 4.15
C PHE A 40 9.88 6.20 3.04
N ASP A 41 8.75 5.59 2.72
CA ASP A 41 7.60 6.28 2.11
C ASP A 41 6.53 6.53 3.18
N TYR A 42 5.80 7.64 3.09
CA TYR A 42 4.59 7.89 3.87
C TYR A 42 3.48 8.29 2.91
N PHE A 43 2.36 7.59 2.94
CA PHE A 43 1.26 7.83 2.04
C PHE A 43 -0.09 7.51 2.65
N ILE A 44 -1.11 8.23 2.18
CA ILE A 44 -2.51 7.98 2.53
C ILE A 44 -3.12 7.12 1.43
N VAL A 45 -3.94 6.14 1.80
CA VAL A 45 -4.69 5.30 0.88
C VAL A 45 -6.17 5.47 1.16
N GLU A 46 -6.90 5.96 0.17
CA GLU A 46 -8.36 5.82 0.15
C GLU A 46 -8.71 4.43 -0.36
N VAL A 47 -9.51 3.70 0.39
CA VAL A 47 -9.85 2.31 0.09
C VAL A 47 -11.34 2.19 -0.13
N ALA A 48 -11.74 1.81 -1.35
CA ALA A 48 -13.13 1.55 -1.69
C ALA A 48 -13.83 0.58 -0.70
N PRO A 49 -15.17 0.63 -0.62
CA PRO A 49 -15.95 -0.40 0.04
C PRO A 49 -15.52 -1.79 -0.41
N HIS A 50 -15.29 -2.70 0.53
CA HIS A 50 -14.86 -4.08 0.23
C HIS A 50 -13.57 -4.17 -0.61
N GLY A 51 -12.74 -3.13 -0.55
CA GLY A 51 -11.48 -3.02 -1.27
C GLY A 51 -10.27 -3.43 -0.43
N GLY A 52 -9.23 -3.92 -1.12
CA GLY A 52 -7.96 -4.28 -0.50
C GLY A 52 -6.94 -4.80 -1.54
N PRO A 53 -5.65 -4.87 -1.18
CA PRO A 53 -4.65 -5.49 -2.04
C PRO A 53 -4.84 -7.02 -2.11
N PRO A 54 -4.28 -7.69 -3.14
CA PRO A 54 -4.13 -9.13 -3.11
C PRO A 54 -3.23 -9.60 -1.97
N LEU A 55 -3.30 -10.88 -1.60
CA LEU A 55 -2.31 -11.48 -0.70
C LEU A 55 -0.92 -11.43 -1.34
N HIS A 56 0.03 -10.85 -0.63
CA HIS A 56 1.41 -10.69 -1.07
C HIS A 56 2.38 -10.71 0.10
N VAL A 57 3.68 -10.68 -0.21
CA VAL A 57 4.76 -10.58 0.76
C VAL A 57 5.83 -9.63 0.24
N HIS A 58 6.38 -8.80 1.12
CA HIS A 58 7.55 -7.98 0.85
C HIS A 58 8.80 -8.74 1.29
N HIS A 59 9.85 -8.81 0.47
CA HIS A 59 11.06 -9.57 0.84
C HIS A 59 11.99 -8.80 1.79
N LYS A 60 11.88 -7.48 1.82
CA LYS A 60 12.76 -6.59 2.62
C LYS A 60 12.06 -5.39 3.24
N GLN A 61 10.96 -4.96 2.64
CA GLN A 61 10.25 -3.76 3.05
C GLN A 61 9.28 -4.11 4.18
N GLU A 62 9.40 -3.39 5.27
CA GLU A 62 8.47 -3.37 6.38
C GLU A 62 7.28 -2.48 6.01
N GLU A 63 6.06 -2.89 6.40
CA GLU A 63 4.85 -2.10 6.21
C GLU A 63 4.14 -1.85 7.54
N THR A 64 3.64 -0.63 7.73
CA THR A 64 2.71 -0.34 8.82
C THR A 64 1.44 0.30 8.28
N ILE A 65 0.30 -0.03 8.88
CA ILE A 65 -1.00 0.55 8.60
C ILE A 65 -1.51 1.26 9.86
N HIS A 66 -1.96 2.49 9.71
CA HIS A 66 -2.75 3.19 10.72
C HIS A 66 -4.13 3.51 10.15
N VAL A 67 -5.20 3.09 10.82
CA VAL A 67 -6.57 3.27 10.34
C VAL A 67 -7.07 4.65 10.70
N MET A 68 -7.32 5.47 9.68
CA MET A 68 -7.87 6.82 9.86
C MET A 68 -9.40 6.81 9.79
N LYS A 69 -9.96 5.96 8.93
CA LYS A 69 -11.41 5.81 8.74
C LYS A 69 -11.77 4.39 8.32
N GLY A 70 -12.84 3.83 8.88
CA GLY A 70 -13.38 2.52 8.51
C GLY A 70 -12.98 1.36 9.43
N LEU A 71 -13.28 0.15 8.99
CA LEU A 71 -13.02 -1.10 9.71
C LEU A 71 -12.33 -2.09 8.77
N TYR A 72 -11.15 -2.56 9.15
CA TYR A 72 -10.33 -3.40 8.30
C TYR A 72 -10.20 -4.82 8.84
N LYS A 73 -10.38 -5.81 7.96
CA LYS A 73 -9.87 -7.18 8.17
C LYS A 73 -8.42 -7.20 7.69
N ILE A 74 -7.49 -7.56 8.55
CA ILE A 74 -6.07 -7.62 8.23
C ILE A 74 -5.59 -9.06 8.44
N ARG A 75 -4.96 -9.62 7.42
CA ARG A 75 -4.28 -10.92 7.49
C ARG A 75 -2.79 -10.69 7.67
N ILE A 76 -2.18 -11.35 8.65
CA ILE A 76 -0.73 -11.36 8.89
C ILE A 76 -0.31 -12.82 9.09
N GLY A 77 0.42 -13.38 8.13
CA GLY A 77 0.70 -14.81 8.07
C GLY A 77 -0.58 -15.62 7.93
N GLU A 78 -0.92 -16.39 8.97
CA GLU A 78 -2.16 -17.20 9.04
C GLU A 78 -3.23 -16.55 9.92
N GLU A 79 -2.87 -15.51 10.67
CA GLU A 79 -3.76 -14.87 11.62
C GLU A 79 -4.59 -13.77 10.96
N ILE A 80 -5.81 -13.60 11.45
CA ILE A 80 -6.78 -12.61 10.98
C ILE A 80 -7.17 -11.70 12.14
N PHE A 81 -7.10 -10.40 11.89
CA PHE A 81 -7.41 -9.36 12.86
C PHE A 81 -8.46 -8.41 12.32
N ARG A 82 -9.15 -7.74 13.24
CA ARG A 82 -9.96 -6.55 12.93
C ARG A 82 -9.22 -5.33 13.47
N CYS A 83 -9.15 -4.28 12.66
CA CYS A 83 -8.52 -3.02 13.01
C CYS A 83 -9.48 -1.88 12.66
N GLU A 84 -9.97 -1.18 13.68
CA GLU A 84 -10.90 -0.05 13.55
C GLU A 84 -10.17 1.29 13.60
N GLU A 85 -10.90 2.40 13.45
CA GLU A 85 -10.37 3.77 13.48
C GLU A 85 -9.48 4.04 14.71
N GLY A 86 -8.31 4.64 14.48
CA GLY A 86 -7.25 4.83 15.49
C GLY A 86 -6.40 3.59 15.76
N GLY A 87 -6.75 2.44 15.18
CA GLY A 87 -6.00 1.20 15.25
C GLY A 87 -4.73 1.23 14.40
N PHE A 88 -3.78 0.36 14.76
CA PHE A 88 -2.48 0.22 14.11
C PHE A 88 -2.15 -1.25 13.86
N ALA A 89 -1.54 -1.55 12.72
CA ALA A 89 -0.98 -2.85 12.41
C ALA A 89 0.45 -2.70 11.86
N TYR A 90 1.36 -3.56 12.33
CA TYR A 90 2.68 -3.73 11.75
C TYR A 90 2.70 -5.06 10.98
N LEU A 91 3.11 -5.01 9.72
CA LEU A 91 3.18 -6.14 8.81
C LEU A 91 4.66 -6.40 8.51
N PRO A 92 5.28 -7.38 9.18
CA PRO A 92 6.71 -7.61 9.05
C PRO A 92 7.08 -8.07 7.64
N SER A 93 8.27 -7.70 7.19
CA SER A 93 8.85 -8.26 5.97
C SER A 93 8.93 -9.79 6.06
N GLN A 94 8.81 -10.45 4.91
CA GLN A 94 8.77 -11.92 4.76
C GLN A 94 7.55 -12.61 5.37
N VAL A 95 6.60 -11.87 5.97
CA VAL A 95 5.33 -12.40 6.44
C VAL A 95 4.23 -12.03 5.45
N PRO A 96 3.54 -13.01 4.81
CA PRO A 96 2.44 -12.74 3.90
C PRO A 96 1.33 -11.92 4.56
N HIS A 97 0.81 -10.91 3.87
CA HIS A 97 -0.26 -10.08 4.40
C HIS A 97 -1.20 -9.54 3.31
N ALA A 98 -2.38 -9.15 3.76
CA ALA A 98 -3.41 -8.46 3.00
C ALA A 98 -4.33 -7.72 3.95
N PHE A 99 -5.08 -6.74 3.46
CA PHE A 99 -6.18 -6.14 4.19
C PHE A 99 -7.42 -6.02 3.33
N LEU A 100 -8.56 -5.78 3.96
CA LEU A 100 -9.85 -5.54 3.34
C LEU A 100 -10.63 -4.53 4.16
N ASN A 101 -11.10 -3.45 3.54
CA ASN A 101 -12.11 -2.57 4.12
C ASN A 101 -13.43 -3.35 4.22
N LEU A 102 -13.93 -3.59 5.43
CA LEU A 102 -15.16 -4.36 5.69
C LEU A 102 -16.44 -3.53 5.56
N THR A 103 -16.33 -2.21 5.40
CA THR A 103 -17.49 -1.31 5.37
C THR A 103 -18.06 -1.15 3.98
N ASP A 104 -19.30 -0.67 3.91
CA ASP A 104 -19.97 -0.28 2.66
C ASP A 104 -19.60 1.15 2.20
N GLU A 105 -18.67 1.82 2.90
CA GLU A 105 -18.23 3.20 2.64
C GLU A 105 -16.72 3.27 2.36
N PRO A 106 -16.22 4.28 1.64
CA PRO A 106 -14.78 4.49 1.49
C PRO A 106 -14.09 4.65 2.85
N GLY A 107 -13.06 3.84 3.09
CA GLY A 107 -12.16 3.91 4.24
C GLY A 107 -10.87 4.65 3.91
N GLU A 108 -10.08 4.96 4.93
CA GLU A 108 -8.81 5.66 4.79
C GLU A 108 -7.78 5.06 5.75
N ILE A 109 -6.59 4.77 5.24
CA ILE A 109 -5.44 4.34 6.02
C ILE A 109 -4.20 5.17 5.68
N VAL A 110 -3.32 5.34 6.67
CA VAL A 110 -1.94 5.75 6.44
C VAL A 110 -1.08 4.49 6.32
N VAL A 111 -0.22 4.46 5.31
CA VAL A 111 0.77 3.41 5.11
C VAL A 111 2.17 4.01 5.14
N VAL A 112 3.07 3.33 5.83
CA VAL A 112 4.50 3.63 5.83
C VAL A 112 5.26 2.40 5.38
N TYR A 113 6.17 2.61 4.43
CA TYR A 113 7.10 1.59 3.98
C TYR A 113 8.52 1.90 4.41
N THR A 114 9.27 0.91 4.87
CA THR A 114 10.69 1.05 5.23
C THR A 114 11.50 -0.16 4.75
N PRO A 115 12.54 0.00 3.89
CA PRO A 115 12.97 1.25 3.26
C PRO A 115 11.92 1.80 2.28
N GLY A 116 12.03 3.09 1.96
CA GLY A 116 11.19 3.75 0.97
C GLY A 116 11.52 3.32 -0.47
N GLY A 117 10.62 3.63 -1.41
CA GLY A 117 10.75 3.32 -2.84
C GLY A 117 9.48 2.73 -3.47
N GLY A 118 8.44 2.44 -2.69
CA GLY A 118 7.20 1.80 -3.15
C GLY A 118 6.40 2.64 -4.16
N HIS A 119 6.56 3.96 -4.17
CA HIS A 119 5.92 4.83 -5.17
C HIS A 119 6.25 4.41 -6.63
N LYS A 120 7.45 3.88 -6.90
CA LYS A 120 7.85 3.43 -8.24
C LYS A 120 7.09 2.20 -8.71
N PHE A 121 6.79 1.29 -7.78
CA PHE A 121 5.91 0.15 -8.04
C PHE A 121 4.52 0.64 -8.48
N TYR A 122 3.91 1.58 -7.74
CA TYR A 122 2.58 2.09 -8.09
C TYR A 122 2.53 2.95 -9.35
N GLN A 123 3.63 3.64 -9.71
CA GLN A 123 3.75 4.33 -11.00
C GLN A 123 3.61 3.37 -12.18
N GLU A 124 4.13 2.14 -12.06
CA GLU A 124 4.01 1.11 -13.09
C GLU A 124 2.70 0.30 -12.96
N LEU A 125 2.26 0.03 -11.73
CA LEU A 125 1.05 -0.77 -11.49
C LEU A 125 -0.23 -0.04 -11.92
N GLY A 126 -0.35 1.26 -11.63
CA GLY A 126 -1.56 2.03 -11.90
C GLY A 126 -2.04 1.93 -13.35
N PRO A 127 -1.18 2.18 -14.35
CA PRO A 127 -1.52 2.00 -15.76
C PRO A 127 -1.99 0.57 -16.12
N ILE A 128 -1.34 -0.46 -15.57
CA ILE A 128 -1.68 -1.86 -15.83
C ILE A 128 -3.06 -2.18 -15.24
N SER A 129 -3.30 -1.78 -13.99
CA SER A 129 -4.55 -2.04 -13.26
C SER A 129 -5.78 -1.31 -13.81
N ARG A 130 -5.61 -0.31 -14.68
CA ARG A 130 -6.71 0.35 -15.40
C ARG A 130 -7.11 -0.36 -16.70
N GLY A 131 -6.34 -1.36 -17.15
CA GLY A 131 -6.75 -2.19 -18.28
C GLY A 131 -8.04 -2.96 -17.98
N ALA A 132 -8.87 -3.21 -19.00
CA ALA A 132 -10.15 -3.90 -18.83
C ALA A 132 -10.01 -5.33 -18.27
N ASN A 133 -8.85 -5.96 -18.46
CA ASN A 133 -8.54 -7.27 -17.92
C ASN A 133 -7.03 -7.33 -17.64
N PRO A 134 -6.56 -6.85 -16.47
CA PRO A 134 -5.14 -6.77 -16.20
C PRO A 134 -4.55 -8.17 -16.10
N ASP A 135 -3.51 -8.42 -16.90
CA ASP A 135 -2.84 -9.71 -16.96
C ASP A 135 -2.15 -10.01 -15.62
N ARG A 136 -2.53 -11.14 -15.01
CA ARG A 136 -2.02 -11.54 -13.69
C ARG A 136 -0.53 -11.88 -13.75
N GLN A 137 -0.03 -12.42 -14.85
CA GLN A 137 1.38 -12.72 -15.04
C GLN A 137 2.20 -11.42 -15.12
N VAL A 138 1.68 -10.40 -15.81
CA VAL A 138 2.31 -9.07 -15.85
C VAL A 138 2.35 -8.45 -14.46
N ILE A 139 1.25 -8.51 -13.70
CA ILE A 139 1.22 -8.02 -12.32
C ILE A 139 2.21 -8.80 -11.46
N ALA A 140 2.22 -10.13 -11.51
CA ALA A 140 3.14 -10.94 -10.72
C ALA A 140 4.61 -10.62 -11.02
N ALA A 141 4.96 -10.45 -12.30
CA ALA A 141 6.32 -10.04 -12.70
C ALA A 141 6.68 -8.65 -12.16
N LEU A 142 5.71 -7.73 -12.07
CA LEU A 142 5.91 -6.41 -11.49
C LEU A 142 6.14 -6.48 -9.97
N PHE A 143 5.39 -7.32 -9.25
CA PHE A 143 5.65 -7.58 -7.82
C PHE A 143 7.10 -8.03 -7.63
N GLU A 144 7.55 -9.04 -8.39
CA GLU A 144 8.91 -9.58 -8.29
C GLU A 144 9.99 -8.53 -8.60
N LYS A 145 9.78 -7.71 -9.63
CA LYS A 145 10.68 -6.60 -9.98
C LYS A 145 10.91 -5.64 -8.80
N TYR A 146 9.92 -5.47 -7.93
CA TYR A 146 9.96 -4.56 -6.79
C TYR A 146 10.17 -5.28 -5.44
N GLY A 147 10.66 -6.53 -5.46
CA GLY A 147 11.02 -7.26 -4.23
C GLY A 147 9.80 -7.71 -3.42
N MET A 148 8.70 -7.99 -4.10
CA MET A 148 7.49 -8.57 -3.53
C MET A 148 7.10 -9.83 -4.30
N THR A 149 6.30 -10.70 -3.69
CA THR A 149 5.69 -11.85 -4.38
C THR A 149 4.18 -11.78 -4.23
N LEU A 150 3.47 -11.95 -5.35
CA LEU A 150 2.01 -12.10 -5.38
C LEU A 150 1.64 -13.54 -5.03
N LEU A 151 0.94 -13.75 -3.92
CA LEU A 151 0.67 -15.07 -3.36
C LEU A 151 -0.76 -15.56 -3.60
N GLY A 152 -1.72 -14.65 -3.73
CA GLY A 152 -3.13 -15.04 -3.81
C GLY A 152 -4.07 -13.90 -4.19
N PRO A 153 -5.39 -14.18 -4.18
CA PRO A 153 -6.39 -13.15 -4.39
C PRO A 153 -6.47 -12.18 -3.18
N PRO A 154 -7.20 -11.06 -3.30
CA PRO A 154 -7.62 -10.26 -2.15
C PRO A 154 -8.44 -11.06 -1.14
N LEU A 155 -8.51 -10.56 0.09
CA LEU A 155 -9.37 -11.17 1.11
C LEU A 155 -10.85 -11.02 0.75
N SER A 156 -11.67 -11.99 1.18
CA SER A 156 -13.12 -11.91 1.21
C SER A 156 -13.62 -11.43 2.58
N ARG A 157 -14.87 -10.96 2.61
CA ARG A 157 -15.58 -10.58 3.85
C ARG A 157 -15.68 -11.76 4.81
N ASP A 158 -16.01 -12.93 4.26
CA ASP A 158 -16.18 -14.20 4.96
C ASP A 158 -14.89 -14.67 5.66
#